data_AF-A0A5N5WRE3-F1
#
_entry.id   AF-A0A5N5WRE3-F1
#
_cell.length_a   1.000
_cell.length_b   1.000
_cell.length_c   1.000
_cell.angle_alpha   90.00
_cell.angle_beta   90.00
_cell.angle_gamma   90.00
#
_symmetry.space_group_name_H-M   'P 1'
#
loop_
_entity.id
_entity.type
_entity.pdbx_description
1 polymer ?
#
loop_
_entity_poly.entity_id
_entity_poly.type
_entity_poly.pdbx_seq_one_letter_code
_entity_poly.pdbx_strand_id
1 'polypeptide(L)'
;MHNMKSWKQLSVEVLAFGSAITTAAASPLATLYVQQTSPGGTVYRLGETNYFANGNHPQGTLKVVNSEVAETHTIGSVYLSSTAPNTRIDAAALEYLVSTGTETVYLDSSVFKSPGGTTVPAQRTSKSPLVSGPYTAVRSNDTISLLNTYRLYLDTYRDFITGAYPLNDNTSTYAALESMSSKLWAPIIPVPTGRRVAVKDLFDIRGLQTSGGSQAWVEITPIANKAAPAIQRLVDLGAVLVGTYKLAQFGSGASPGDGYLTCASSPSGRGCPLAAYNWLDAAIGSDSGVSMRRPAAVSGTYGNRPSQGMITLEGTIAQNWAMDIAGVFSRDPVEWSKSAKAWYAPELHQQESITGLSQLSVPDTMAFPTQVMYPDEYFPMANPVAQKIFDSTVTRIANVFNMTVKHTNFSATMLNGSIYPNAKDSVEHLMLSVATMTLWSSHVAVAEPLISAWASRYQGRFPPVDPQWRREWTTMFNASTINQPAYNRSLKDKRTAVDWFEKNVLHETSLSCSDSLVVCDHGTSGLPSFREKI
;
A
#
# COMPACT_ATOMS: atom_id res chain seq x y z
N MET A 1 -20.35 -17.93 38.23
CA MET A 1 -19.34 -18.26 39.26
C MET A 1 -18.93 -19.72 39.15
N HIS A 2 -17.93 -20.04 38.32
CA HIS A 2 -16.94 -21.10 38.56
C HIS A 2 -15.78 -20.84 37.57
N ASN A 3 -14.56 -20.92 38.11
CA ASN A 3 -13.33 -20.30 37.60
C ASN A 3 -12.90 -20.78 36.20
N MET A 4 -12.88 -19.88 35.22
CA MET A 4 -11.97 -19.95 34.07
C MET A 4 -10.79 -18.99 34.34
N LYS A 5 -9.87 -19.41 35.20
CA LYS A 5 -8.58 -18.74 35.39
C LYS A 5 -7.56 -19.33 34.40
N SER A 6 -6.93 -18.42 33.66
CA SER A 6 -5.70 -18.57 32.87
C SER A 6 -5.64 -19.68 31.82
N TRP A 7 -6.22 -19.41 30.64
CA TRP A 7 -5.54 -19.83 29.42
C TRP A 7 -4.34 -18.90 29.24
N LYS A 8 -3.15 -19.30 29.70
CA LYS A 8 -1.92 -18.71 29.17
C LYS A 8 -1.97 -18.97 27.67
N GLN A 9 -1.97 -17.89 26.90
CA GLN A 9 -1.94 -17.90 25.44
C GLN A 9 -0.71 -18.71 25.01
N LEU A 10 -0.91 -19.98 24.68
CA LEU A 10 0.10 -20.86 24.12
C LEU A 10 0.32 -20.40 22.68
N SER A 11 1.37 -19.63 22.44
CA SER A 11 1.88 -19.39 21.08
C SER A 11 2.65 -20.63 20.65
N VAL A 12 1.95 -21.60 20.04
CA VAL A 12 2.60 -22.69 19.31
C VAL A 12 2.95 -22.15 17.93
N GLU A 13 4.25 -21.97 17.66
CA GLU A 13 4.72 -21.61 16.32
C GLU A 13 4.73 -22.88 15.47
N VAL A 14 3.79 -22.98 14.53
CA VAL A 14 3.69 -24.10 13.57
C VAL A 14 4.30 -23.66 12.26
N LEU A 15 5.36 -24.34 11.84
CA LEU A 15 6.10 -24.02 10.62
C LEU A 15 5.93 -25.12 9.62
N ALA A 16 5.04 -24.96 8.64
CA ALA A 16 4.90 -25.93 7.56
C ALA A 16 6.05 -25.77 6.55
N PHE A 17 6.80 -26.84 6.30
CA PHE A 17 7.85 -26.91 5.30
C PHE A 17 7.24 -27.23 3.93
N GLY A 18 7.38 -26.30 2.99
CA GLY A 18 6.86 -26.48 1.62
C GLY A 18 7.66 -27.47 0.79
N SER A 19 8.99 -27.55 0.96
CA SER A 19 9.85 -28.48 0.22
C SER A 19 11.30 -28.52 0.69
N ALA A 20 11.96 -29.67 0.53
CA ALA A 20 13.44 -29.81 0.50
C ALA A 20 13.94 -29.62 -0.93
N ILE A 21 15.00 -28.83 -1.12
CA ILE A 21 15.88 -29.02 -2.28
C ILE A 21 17.05 -29.87 -1.79
N THR A 22 17.01 -31.18 -2.03
CA THR A 22 18.18 -32.05 -1.87
C THR A 22 19.02 -31.98 -3.15
N THR A 23 20.33 -31.84 -3.02
CA THR A 23 21.26 -31.89 -4.17
C THR A 23 21.42 -33.30 -4.76
N ALA A 24 20.59 -34.26 -4.34
CA ALA A 24 20.54 -35.61 -4.88
C ALA A 24 19.10 -36.17 -4.83
N ALA A 25 18.68 -36.70 -5.98
CA ALA A 25 17.52 -37.56 -6.30
C ALA A 25 16.10 -37.10 -5.93
N ALA A 26 15.23 -37.02 -6.95
CA ALA A 26 13.82 -36.69 -6.87
C ALA A 26 12.95 -37.87 -6.43
N SER A 27 11.96 -37.60 -5.56
CA SER A 27 10.91 -38.54 -5.11
C SER A 27 9.59 -38.31 -5.87
N PRO A 28 8.66 -39.31 -5.99
CA PRO A 28 7.52 -39.25 -6.90
C PRO A 28 6.29 -38.46 -6.39
N LEU A 29 6.29 -38.00 -5.14
CA LEU A 29 5.19 -37.21 -4.58
C LEU A 29 5.65 -35.75 -4.41
N ALA A 30 5.07 -34.87 -5.25
CA ALA A 30 5.52 -33.51 -5.57
C ALA A 30 6.83 -33.48 -6.38
N THR A 31 6.71 -33.62 -7.69
CA THR A 31 7.83 -33.38 -8.60
C THR A 31 8.27 -31.91 -8.49
N LEU A 32 9.33 -31.67 -7.73
CA LEU A 32 9.95 -30.36 -7.59
C LEU A 32 10.66 -30.01 -8.90
N TYR A 33 10.06 -29.12 -9.67
CA TYR A 33 10.71 -28.53 -10.83
C TYR A 33 11.31 -27.18 -10.43
N VAL A 34 12.64 -27.10 -10.34
CA VAL A 34 13.34 -25.82 -10.28
C VAL A 34 13.22 -25.18 -11.66
N GLN A 35 12.44 -24.11 -11.77
CA GLN A 35 12.13 -23.49 -13.06
C GLN A 35 13.15 -22.42 -13.44
N GLN A 36 13.66 -21.66 -12.47
CA GLN A 36 14.56 -20.55 -12.73
C GLN A 36 15.26 -20.10 -11.44
N THR A 37 16.55 -19.82 -11.51
CA THR A 37 17.27 -19.04 -10.50
C THR A 37 17.11 -17.56 -10.86
N SER A 38 16.42 -16.78 -10.03
CA SER A 38 16.43 -15.32 -10.14
C SER A 38 17.59 -14.77 -9.29
N PRO A 39 18.07 -13.55 -9.54
CA PRO A 39 19.03 -12.91 -8.65
C PRO A 39 18.51 -12.95 -7.21
N GLY A 40 19.21 -13.65 -6.31
CA GLY A 40 18.86 -13.72 -4.89
C GLY A 40 17.83 -14.79 -4.47
N GLY A 41 17.41 -15.72 -5.33
CA GLY A 41 16.55 -16.83 -4.88
C GLY A 41 16.19 -17.88 -5.94
N THR A 42 15.30 -18.80 -5.57
CA THR A 42 14.92 -19.94 -6.41
C THR A 42 13.42 -20.00 -6.63
N VAL A 43 12.99 -20.07 -7.89
CA VAL A 43 11.60 -20.35 -8.26
C VAL A 43 11.42 -21.86 -8.44
N TYR A 44 10.42 -22.41 -7.78
CA TYR A 44 10.10 -23.83 -7.84
C TYR A 44 8.60 -24.07 -7.91
N ARG A 45 8.19 -25.24 -8.39
CA ARG A 45 6.79 -25.63 -8.54
C ARG A 45 6.45 -26.81 -7.62
N LEU A 46 5.31 -26.71 -6.92
CA LEU A 46 4.69 -27.81 -6.17
C LEU A 46 3.27 -28.03 -6.70
N GLY A 47 3.03 -29.19 -7.32
CA GLY A 47 1.77 -29.45 -8.02
C GLY A 47 1.56 -28.44 -9.16
N GLU A 48 0.50 -27.63 -9.06
CA GLU A 48 0.21 -26.54 -10.02
C GLU A 48 0.60 -25.15 -9.52
N THR A 49 1.15 -25.05 -8.31
CA THR A 49 1.48 -23.76 -7.70
C THR A 49 2.97 -23.48 -7.79
N ASN A 50 3.32 -22.27 -8.23
CA ASN A 50 4.70 -21.79 -8.25
C ASN A 50 5.00 -21.01 -6.97
N TYR A 51 6.23 -21.16 -6.49
CA TYR A 51 6.75 -20.52 -5.30
C TYR A 51 8.11 -19.89 -5.59
N PHE A 52 8.45 -18.88 -4.81
CA PHE A 52 9.76 -18.27 -4.77
C PHE A 52 10.33 -18.42 -3.36
N ALA A 53 11.51 -19.01 -3.26
CA ALA A 53 12.31 -19.06 -2.04
C ALA A 53 13.36 -17.94 -2.10
N ASN A 54 13.28 -17.01 -1.17
CA ASN A 54 14.29 -15.96 -1.05
C ASN A 54 15.58 -16.55 -0.47
N GLY A 55 16.63 -16.63 -1.29
CA GLY A 55 17.94 -17.14 -0.90
C GLY A 55 18.77 -16.15 -0.11
N ASN A 56 18.36 -14.88 -0.04
CA ASN A 56 19.06 -13.86 0.72
C ASN A 56 18.72 -13.98 2.21
N HIS A 57 19.75 -14.05 3.05
CA HIS A 57 19.68 -14.04 4.51
C HIS A 57 18.54 -14.92 5.09
N PRO A 58 18.80 -16.24 5.27
CA PRO A 58 17.84 -17.16 5.89
C PRO A 58 17.32 -16.62 7.23
N GLN A 59 16.01 -16.76 7.47
CA GLN A 59 15.36 -16.28 8.70
C GLN A 59 15.81 -17.05 9.94
N GLY A 60 16.31 -18.26 9.74
CA GLY A 60 16.83 -19.09 10.80
C GLY A 60 17.54 -20.31 10.25
N THR A 61 18.28 -20.94 11.15
CA THR A 61 18.95 -22.19 10.89
C THR A 61 18.65 -23.14 12.05
N LEU A 62 18.29 -24.37 11.73
CA LEU A 62 18.05 -25.44 12.68
C LEU A 62 19.20 -26.45 12.57
N LYS A 63 19.74 -26.88 13.71
CA LYS A 63 20.67 -27.99 13.81
C LYS A 63 19.91 -29.23 14.27
N VAL A 64 19.82 -30.24 13.42
CA VAL A 64 19.21 -31.52 13.75
C VAL A 64 20.08 -32.24 14.77
N VAL A 65 19.47 -32.66 15.88
CA VAL A 65 20.16 -33.36 16.97
C VAL A 65 20.02 -34.86 16.74
N ASN A 66 21.15 -35.55 16.58
CA ASN A 66 21.31 -36.95 16.13
C ASN A 66 21.01 -37.19 14.64
N SER A 67 22.09 -37.41 13.88
CA SER A 67 22.11 -37.54 12.41
C SER A 67 21.74 -38.93 11.88
N GLU A 68 21.40 -39.89 12.74
CA GLU A 68 21.04 -41.26 12.33
C GLU A 68 19.64 -41.36 11.69
N VAL A 69 18.88 -40.26 11.69
CA VAL A 69 17.61 -40.17 10.94
C VAL A 69 17.94 -40.05 9.45
N ALA A 70 18.03 -41.21 8.80
CA ALA A 70 18.15 -41.41 7.36
C ALA A 70 17.28 -40.43 6.57
N GLU A 71 17.83 -39.89 5.46
CA GLU A 71 17.20 -39.16 4.34
C GLU A 71 15.71 -38.82 4.50
N THR A 72 15.37 -38.07 5.54
CA THR A 72 13.98 -37.74 5.85
C THR A 72 13.56 -36.64 4.91
N HIS A 73 12.54 -36.94 4.12
CA HIS A 73 11.96 -36.02 3.15
C HIS A 73 11.41 -34.81 3.92
N THR A 74 11.83 -33.59 3.57
CA THR A 74 11.36 -32.39 4.30
C THR A 74 10.08 -31.77 3.70
N ILE A 75 9.52 -32.39 2.65
CA ILE A 75 8.22 -31.98 2.10
C ILE A 75 7.15 -32.35 3.13
N GLY A 76 6.27 -31.40 3.49
CA GLY A 76 5.22 -31.67 4.46
C GLY A 76 5.76 -31.87 5.89
N SER A 77 6.90 -31.29 6.23
CA SER A 77 7.37 -31.29 7.63
C SER A 77 6.76 -30.15 8.43
N VAL A 78 6.79 -30.24 9.76
CA VAL A 78 6.45 -29.13 10.67
C VAL A 78 7.59 -28.87 11.66
N TYR A 79 8.03 -27.63 11.88
CA TYR A 79 8.87 -27.29 13.04
C TYR A 79 8.02 -26.63 14.13
N LEU A 80 8.20 -27.07 15.38
CA LEU A 80 7.51 -26.57 16.56
C LEU A 80 8.51 -26.04 17.59
N SER A 81 8.30 -24.80 18.03
CA SER A 81 8.98 -24.18 19.17
C SER A 81 7.94 -23.63 20.15
N SER A 82 8.37 -23.28 21.36
CA SER A 82 7.52 -22.72 22.41
C SER A 82 8.31 -21.75 23.27
N THR A 83 7.66 -20.67 23.70
CA THR A 83 8.23 -19.71 24.66
C THR A 83 8.15 -20.24 26.11
N ALA A 84 7.40 -21.31 26.35
CA ALA A 84 7.29 -21.95 27.65
C ALA A 84 8.35 -23.06 27.81
N PRO A 85 9.22 -23.02 28.83
CA PRO A 85 10.24 -24.05 29.02
C PRO A 85 9.63 -25.41 29.41
N ASN A 86 10.34 -26.50 29.09
CA ASN A 86 9.97 -27.88 29.46
C ASN A 86 8.57 -28.31 28.97
N THR A 87 8.18 -27.89 27.77
CA THR A 87 6.88 -28.21 27.18
C THR A 87 6.84 -29.69 26.73
N ARG A 88 5.67 -30.31 26.80
CA ARG A 88 5.38 -31.62 26.19
C ARG A 88 4.37 -31.43 25.06
N ILE A 89 4.55 -32.18 23.99
CA ILE A 89 3.54 -32.29 22.94
C ILE A 89 2.62 -33.46 23.25
N ASP A 90 1.32 -33.25 23.14
CA ASP A 90 0.31 -34.28 23.35
C ASP A 90 0.30 -35.27 22.17
N ALA A 91 0.08 -36.56 22.44
CA ALA A 91 0.04 -37.59 21.41
C ALA A 91 -1.10 -37.33 20.40
N ALA A 92 -2.27 -36.85 20.85
CA ALA A 92 -3.38 -36.51 19.97
C ALA A 92 -3.04 -35.33 19.04
N ALA A 93 -2.18 -34.40 19.48
CA ALA A 93 -1.71 -33.31 18.63
C ALA A 93 -0.74 -33.80 17.54
N LEU A 94 0.11 -34.78 17.86
CA LEU A 94 0.97 -35.44 16.87
C LEU A 94 0.15 -36.26 15.87
N GLU A 95 -0.84 -37.03 16.34
CA GLU A 95 -1.76 -37.78 15.48
C GLU A 95 -2.52 -36.85 14.54
N TYR A 96 -2.98 -35.70 15.05
CA TYR A 96 -3.60 -34.67 14.22
C TYR A 96 -2.65 -34.15 13.14
N LEU A 97 -1.41 -33.78 13.49
CA LEU A 97 -0.43 -33.30 12.49
C LEU A 97 -0.18 -34.36 11.41
N VAL A 98 0.03 -35.62 11.80
CA VAL A 98 0.20 -36.72 10.85
C VAL A 98 -1.04 -36.88 9.96
N SER A 99 -2.26 -36.74 10.50
CA SER A 99 -3.51 -36.80 9.72
C SER A 99 -3.64 -35.68 8.68
N THR A 100 -2.94 -34.55 8.87
CA THR A 100 -2.86 -33.47 7.86
C THR A 100 -1.86 -33.74 6.74
N GLY A 101 -1.21 -34.91 6.75
CA GLY A 101 -0.14 -35.27 5.81
C GLY A 101 1.24 -34.79 6.27
N THR A 102 1.42 -34.47 7.55
CA THR A 102 2.75 -34.11 8.07
C THR A 102 3.61 -35.37 8.21
N GLU A 103 4.69 -35.47 7.44
CA GLU A 103 5.58 -36.64 7.47
C GLU A 103 6.58 -36.59 8.62
N THR A 104 7.13 -35.41 8.91
CA THR A 104 8.15 -35.21 9.94
C THR A 104 7.80 -34.01 10.82
N VAL A 105 7.90 -34.15 12.14
CA VAL A 105 7.71 -33.06 13.10
C VAL A 105 9.06 -32.73 13.77
N TYR A 106 9.70 -31.66 13.34
CA TYR A 106 10.86 -31.10 14.03
C TYR A 106 10.43 -30.45 15.35
N LEU A 107 11.04 -30.83 16.46
CA LEU A 107 10.75 -30.26 17.78
C LEU A 107 11.96 -29.50 18.30
N ASP A 108 11.75 -28.28 18.79
CA ASP A 108 12.79 -27.50 19.45
C ASP A 108 13.33 -28.25 20.68
N SER A 109 14.52 -28.82 20.56
CA SER A 109 15.11 -29.68 21.60
C SER A 109 15.48 -28.91 22.87
N SER A 110 15.51 -27.57 22.83
CA SER A 110 15.70 -26.75 24.03
C SER A 110 14.43 -26.61 24.87
N VAL A 111 13.27 -26.94 24.29
CA VAL A 111 11.95 -26.71 24.90
C VAL A 111 11.15 -28.00 25.05
N PHE A 112 11.17 -28.85 24.03
CA PHE A 112 10.41 -30.09 23.97
C PHE A 112 11.27 -31.32 24.26
N LYS A 113 10.68 -32.30 24.93
CA LYS A 113 11.20 -33.67 24.95
C LYS A 113 10.61 -34.44 23.78
N SER A 114 11.48 -34.98 22.91
CA SER A 114 11.05 -35.77 21.75
C SER A 114 10.48 -37.12 22.21
N PRO A 115 9.22 -37.46 21.86
CA PRO A 115 8.63 -38.77 22.16
C PRO A 115 9.10 -39.89 21.22
N GLY A 116 9.87 -39.57 20.16
CA GLY A 116 10.28 -40.54 19.13
C GLY A 116 9.22 -40.72 18.04
N GLY A 117 9.45 -41.63 17.09
CA GLY A 117 8.54 -41.85 15.95
C GLY A 117 8.73 -40.80 14.86
N THR A 118 7.67 -40.07 14.49
CA THR A 118 7.70 -39.02 13.45
C THR A 118 8.36 -37.72 13.90
N THR A 119 8.77 -37.62 15.18
CA THR A 119 9.38 -36.41 15.74
C THR A 119 10.90 -36.43 15.67
N VAL A 120 11.50 -35.34 15.17
CA VAL A 120 12.96 -35.17 15.07
C VAL A 120 13.39 -33.99 15.95
N PRO A 121 14.27 -34.17 16.94
CA PRO A 121 14.76 -33.05 17.73
C PRO A 121 15.68 -32.15 16.89
N ALA A 122 15.44 -30.85 16.94
CA ALA A 122 16.25 -29.84 16.27
C ALA A 122 16.45 -28.63 17.17
N GLN A 123 17.62 -28.03 17.12
CA GLN A 123 17.96 -26.86 17.92
C GLN A 123 18.11 -25.64 17.01
N ARG A 124 17.42 -24.54 17.36
CA ARG A 124 17.60 -23.27 16.64
C ARG A 124 18.98 -22.69 16.95
N THR A 125 19.71 -22.29 15.92
CA THR A 125 21.03 -21.63 16.09
C THR A 125 20.94 -20.11 16.05
N SER A 126 19.86 -19.53 15.50
CA SER A 126 19.61 -18.09 15.50
C SER A 126 18.99 -17.60 16.81
N LYS A 127 19.38 -16.39 17.25
CA LYS A 127 18.84 -15.74 18.45
C LYS A 127 17.49 -15.04 18.19
N SER A 128 17.25 -14.57 16.97
CA SER A 128 16.02 -13.88 16.61
C SER A 128 14.80 -14.83 16.65
N PRO A 129 13.63 -14.36 17.11
CA PRO A 129 12.38 -15.12 17.00
C PRO A 129 12.09 -15.45 15.54
N LEU A 130 11.61 -16.66 15.28
CA LEU A 130 11.16 -17.04 13.95
C LEU A 130 9.66 -16.72 13.84
N VAL A 131 9.25 -16.05 12.76
CA VAL A 131 7.83 -15.78 12.55
C VAL A 131 7.13 -17.04 12.07
N SER A 132 5.93 -17.33 12.55
CA SER A 132 5.16 -18.45 12.00
C SER A 132 4.83 -18.22 10.52
N GLY A 133 5.10 -19.21 9.68
CA GLY A 133 4.85 -19.10 8.24
C GLY A 133 5.38 -20.31 7.46
N PRO A 134 5.09 -20.36 6.14
CA PRO A 134 5.69 -21.32 5.25
C PRO A 134 7.15 -20.95 5.00
N TYR A 135 8.01 -21.95 5.10
CA TYR A 135 9.43 -21.83 4.79
C TYR A 135 9.83 -22.87 3.77
N THR A 136 10.81 -22.50 2.93
CA THR A 136 11.53 -23.44 2.09
C THR A 136 12.72 -23.90 2.91
N ALA A 137 12.77 -25.19 3.22
CA ALA A 137 13.90 -25.78 3.91
C ALA A 137 15.00 -26.10 2.90
N VAL A 138 16.20 -25.61 3.19
CA VAL A 138 17.42 -26.05 2.50
C VAL A 138 18.24 -26.84 3.50
N ARG A 139 18.32 -28.15 3.32
CA ARG A 139 19.10 -29.03 4.19
C ARG A 139 20.52 -29.19 3.66
N SER A 140 21.49 -29.03 4.55
CA SER A 140 22.90 -29.34 4.32
C SER A 140 23.42 -30.08 5.55
N ASN A 141 23.76 -31.37 5.41
CA ASN A 141 24.17 -32.25 6.51
C ASN A 141 23.15 -32.30 7.67
N ASP A 142 23.59 -31.89 8.87
CA ASP A 142 22.82 -31.78 10.11
C ASP A 142 22.13 -30.42 10.26
N THR A 143 22.18 -29.57 9.24
CA THR A 143 21.71 -28.19 9.31
C THR A 143 20.58 -27.95 8.30
N ILE A 144 19.54 -27.22 8.71
CA ILE A 144 18.39 -26.83 7.89
C ILE A 144 18.29 -25.30 7.92
N SER A 145 18.50 -24.65 6.77
CA SER A 145 18.26 -23.22 6.58
C SER A 145 16.82 -22.95 6.18
N LEU A 146 16.22 -21.92 6.78
CA LEU A 146 14.82 -21.55 6.58
C LEU A 146 14.74 -20.29 5.72
N LEU A 147 14.27 -20.44 4.47
CA LEU A 147 14.11 -19.34 3.53
C LEU A 147 12.67 -18.84 3.53
N ASN A 148 12.45 -17.53 3.45
CA ASN A 148 11.10 -16.99 3.25
C ASN A 148 10.54 -17.53 1.93
N THR A 149 9.32 -18.06 2.00
CA THR A 149 8.61 -18.58 0.84
C THR A 149 7.47 -17.66 0.45
N TYR A 150 7.39 -17.38 -0.84
CA TYR A 150 6.35 -16.56 -1.44
C TYR A 150 5.59 -17.40 -2.44
N ARG A 151 4.27 -17.42 -2.36
CA ARG A 151 3.47 -17.98 -3.46
C ARG A 151 3.49 -16.99 -4.61
N LEU A 152 3.73 -17.48 -5.82
CA LEU A 152 3.78 -16.64 -7.01
C LEU A 152 2.40 -16.52 -7.64
N TYR A 153 1.95 -15.29 -7.84
CA TYR A 153 0.71 -14.98 -8.54
C TYR A 153 1.00 -14.23 -9.83
N LEU A 154 0.27 -14.57 -10.89
CA LEU A 154 0.28 -13.80 -12.12
C LEU A 154 -0.54 -12.52 -11.94
N ASP A 155 0.04 -11.36 -12.28
CA ASP A 155 -0.67 -10.08 -12.31
C ASP A 155 -1.67 -10.01 -13.48
N THR A 156 -2.75 -10.77 -13.36
CA THR A 156 -3.77 -10.98 -14.40
C THR A 156 -4.44 -9.67 -14.83
N TYR A 157 -4.59 -8.73 -13.91
CA TYR A 157 -5.19 -7.40 -14.16
C TYR A 157 -4.16 -6.35 -14.59
N ARG A 158 -2.87 -6.72 -14.62
CA ARG A 158 -1.75 -5.86 -15.03
C ARG A 158 -1.70 -4.57 -14.21
N ASP A 159 -1.95 -4.65 -12.91
CA ASP A 159 -1.98 -3.50 -12.01
C ASP A 159 -0.60 -3.17 -11.42
N PHE A 160 0.34 -4.12 -11.43
CA PHE A 160 1.67 -3.94 -10.84
C PHE A 160 2.70 -3.48 -11.88
N ILE A 161 3.60 -2.59 -11.47
CA ILE A 161 4.83 -2.31 -12.21
C ILE A 161 5.78 -3.50 -12.04
N THR A 162 5.98 -3.90 -10.78
CA THR A 162 6.81 -5.04 -10.43
C THR A 162 6.37 -5.65 -9.10
N GLY A 163 6.54 -6.97 -8.96
CA GLY A 163 6.48 -7.64 -7.67
C GLY A 163 7.79 -7.40 -6.91
N ALA A 164 7.75 -7.35 -5.58
CA ALA A 164 8.94 -7.15 -4.77
C ALA A 164 8.95 -8.02 -3.52
N TYR A 165 10.15 -8.29 -3.02
CA TYR A 165 10.39 -9.06 -1.81
C TYR A 165 11.54 -8.44 -0.98
N PRO A 166 11.50 -8.54 0.35
CA PRO A 166 12.58 -8.04 1.20
C PRO A 166 13.85 -8.86 1.02
N LEU A 167 15.02 -8.21 1.06
CA LEU A 167 16.32 -8.89 1.03
C LEU A 167 16.73 -9.50 2.38
N ASN A 168 16.03 -9.15 3.47
CA ASN A 168 16.32 -9.61 4.83
C ASN A 168 17.74 -9.23 5.33
N ASP A 169 18.27 -8.10 4.85
CA ASP A 169 19.61 -7.59 5.18
C ASP A 169 19.66 -6.74 6.46
N ASN A 170 18.58 -6.73 7.26
CA ASN A 170 18.36 -5.85 8.42
C ASN A 170 18.32 -4.35 8.10
N THR A 171 18.17 -3.96 6.84
CA THR A 171 18.11 -2.54 6.44
C THR A 171 16.84 -2.15 5.70
N SER A 172 15.83 -3.04 5.71
CA SER A 172 14.55 -2.89 5.00
C SER A 172 14.71 -2.69 3.49
N THR A 173 15.77 -3.24 2.90
CA THR A 173 15.97 -3.25 1.44
C THR A 173 15.05 -4.28 0.79
N TYR A 174 14.47 -3.91 -0.35
CA TYR A 174 13.69 -4.78 -1.22
C TYR A 174 14.39 -5.01 -2.55
N ALA A 175 14.07 -6.12 -3.20
CA ALA A 175 14.43 -6.39 -4.59
C ALA A 175 13.18 -6.64 -5.42
N ALA A 176 13.24 -6.23 -6.70
CA ALA A 176 12.22 -6.56 -7.68
C ALA A 176 12.32 -8.04 -8.05
N LEU A 177 11.17 -8.72 -8.15
CA LEU A 177 11.12 -10.03 -8.77
C LEU A 177 11.04 -9.85 -10.28
N GLU A 178 12.17 -10.00 -10.96
CA GLU A 178 12.31 -9.90 -12.41
C GLU A 178 11.74 -11.13 -13.14
N SER A 179 10.45 -11.41 -12.92
CA SER A 179 9.74 -12.51 -13.54
C SER A 179 8.45 -12.01 -14.19
N MET A 180 8.23 -12.43 -15.43
CA MET A 180 7.09 -12.01 -16.25
C MET A 180 6.52 -13.20 -17.02
N SER A 181 5.20 -13.25 -17.14
CA SER A 181 4.55 -14.16 -18.08
C SER A 181 4.81 -13.70 -19.51
N SER A 182 5.52 -14.52 -20.30
CA SER A 182 5.75 -14.25 -21.73
C SER A 182 4.45 -14.24 -22.55
N LYS A 183 3.40 -14.93 -22.08
CA LYS A 183 2.09 -15.00 -22.75
C LYS A 183 1.24 -13.74 -22.52
N LEU A 184 1.24 -13.19 -21.31
CA LEU A 184 0.38 -12.04 -20.94
C LEU A 184 1.15 -10.73 -20.82
N TRP A 185 2.48 -10.76 -20.91
CA TRP A 185 3.36 -9.62 -20.62
C TRP A 185 2.97 -8.93 -19.32
N ALA A 186 2.83 -9.74 -18.28
CA ALA A 186 2.38 -9.35 -16.96
C ALA A 186 3.37 -9.85 -15.90
N PRO A 187 3.71 -9.02 -14.90
CA PRO A 187 4.65 -9.41 -13.87
C PRO A 187 4.11 -10.57 -13.02
N ILE A 188 5.04 -11.30 -12.41
CA ILE A 188 4.74 -12.27 -11.37
C ILE A 188 4.96 -11.61 -10.01
N ILE A 189 3.99 -11.74 -9.11
CA ILE A 189 4.00 -11.11 -7.80
C ILE A 189 4.33 -12.16 -6.72
N PRO A 190 5.41 -11.98 -5.94
CA PRO A 190 5.70 -12.83 -4.81
C PRO A 190 4.81 -12.42 -3.62
N VAL A 191 3.88 -13.29 -3.25
CA VAL A 191 2.94 -13.02 -2.16
C VAL A 191 3.36 -13.79 -0.90
N PRO A 192 3.74 -13.09 0.17
CA PRO A 192 4.13 -13.68 1.45
C PRO A 192 2.89 -14.07 2.28
N THR A 193 3.13 -14.70 3.43
CA THR A 193 2.19 -14.68 4.55
C THR A 193 2.32 -13.38 5.36
N GLY A 194 1.29 -13.03 6.13
CA GLY A 194 1.25 -11.78 6.90
C GLY A 194 0.43 -10.68 6.21
N ARG A 195 0.61 -9.43 6.66
CA ARG A 195 -0.15 -8.28 6.15
C ARG A 195 0.49 -7.76 4.85
N ARG A 196 -0.17 -8.02 3.72
CA ARG A 196 0.33 -7.76 2.37
C ARG A 196 -0.10 -6.38 1.90
N VAL A 197 0.87 -5.53 1.58
CA VAL A 197 0.62 -4.13 1.21
C VAL A 197 1.22 -3.82 -0.15
N ALA A 198 0.45 -3.20 -1.03
CA ALA A 198 0.93 -2.69 -2.31
C ALA A 198 1.12 -1.18 -2.21
N VAL A 199 2.15 -0.65 -2.85
CA VAL A 199 2.50 0.77 -2.76
C VAL A 199 2.40 1.41 -4.13
N LYS A 200 1.76 2.57 -4.24
CA LYS A 200 1.72 3.32 -5.51
C LYS A 200 3.14 3.65 -5.92
N ASP A 201 3.46 3.56 -7.20
CA ASP A 201 4.82 3.80 -7.71
C ASP A 201 5.19 5.31 -7.78
N LEU A 202 4.95 6.01 -6.67
CA LEU A 202 5.41 7.37 -6.36
C LEU A 202 6.27 7.42 -5.11
N PHE A 203 6.28 6.35 -4.30
CA PHE A 203 6.97 6.32 -3.01
C PHE A 203 8.24 5.50 -3.12
N ASP A 204 9.33 6.04 -2.61
CA ASP A 204 10.60 5.36 -2.55
C ASP A 204 10.52 4.15 -1.62
N ILE A 205 10.84 2.98 -2.16
CA ILE A 205 11.12 1.77 -1.42
C ILE A 205 12.60 1.49 -1.60
N ARG A 206 13.35 1.39 -0.50
CA ARG A 206 14.78 1.12 -0.54
C ARG A 206 15.07 -0.13 -1.38
N GLY A 207 15.97 -0.01 -2.36
CA GLY A 207 16.35 -1.10 -3.26
C GLY A 207 15.47 -1.25 -4.50
N LEU A 208 14.37 -0.50 -4.60
CA LEU A 208 13.55 -0.39 -5.80
C LEU A 208 13.73 0.99 -6.45
N GLN A 209 13.48 1.04 -7.76
CA GLN A 209 13.44 2.31 -8.48
C GLN A 209 12.00 2.81 -8.60
N THR A 210 11.76 4.04 -8.18
CA THR A 210 10.45 4.70 -8.30
C THR A 210 10.28 5.25 -9.71
N SER A 211 9.39 4.68 -10.52
CA SER A 211 9.27 5.08 -11.93
C SER A 211 8.39 6.29 -12.15
N GLY A 212 7.45 6.58 -11.23
CA GLY A 212 6.43 7.61 -11.45
C GLY A 212 5.58 7.32 -12.69
N GLY A 213 5.51 6.07 -13.15
CA GLY A 213 4.83 5.70 -14.39
C GLY A 213 5.54 6.19 -15.66
N SER A 214 6.82 6.54 -15.56
CA SER A 214 7.60 7.13 -16.65
C SER A 214 8.90 6.38 -16.92
N GLN A 215 9.02 5.78 -18.11
CA GLN A 215 10.30 5.20 -18.55
C GLN A 215 11.40 6.26 -18.68
N ALA A 216 11.05 7.47 -19.12
CA ALA A 216 12.01 8.56 -19.24
C ALA A 216 12.62 8.96 -17.90
N TRP A 217 11.82 8.90 -16.83
CA TRP A 217 12.27 9.15 -15.46
C TRP A 217 13.18 8.04 -14.95
N VAL A 218 12.82 6.78 -15.20
CA VAL A 218 13.64 5.61 -14.87
C VAL A 218 15.04 5.70 -15.49
N GLU A 219 15.16 6.23 -16.71
CA GLU A 219 16.46 6.35 -17.37
C GLU A 219 17.43 7.34 -16.73
N ILE A 220 16.93 8.30 -15.94
CA ILE A 220 17.73 9.38 -15.35
C ILE A 220 17.82 9.30 -13.83
N THR A 221 17.03 8.45 -13.19
CA THR A 221 17.00 8.29 -11.73
C THR A 221 17.67 6.99 -11.31
N PRO A 222 18.29 6.94 -10.12
CA PRO A 222 18.83 5.70 -9.59
C PRO A 222 17.77 4.88 -8.84
N ILE A 223 18.13 3.66 -8.48
CA ILE A 223 17.45 2.88 -7.44
C ILE A 223 17.48 3.68 -6.12
N ALA A 224 16.36 3.70 -5.39
CA ALA A 224 16.26 4.41 -4.13
C ALA A 224 17.18 3.77 -3.07
N ASN A 225 18.04 4.58 -2.45
CA ASN A 225 18.95 4.14 -1.40
C ASN A 225 18.33 4.20 0.01
N LYS A 226 17.16 4.82 0.15
CA LYS A 226 16.38 4.95 1.38
C LYS A 226 14.90 4.74 1.05
N ALA A 227 14.14 4.25 2.03
CA ALA A 227 12.69 4.20 1.92
C ALA A 227 12.12 5.57 2.33
N ALA A 228 11.01 5.96 1.71
CA ALA A 228 10.19 7.06 2.20
C ALA A 228 9.80 6.79 3.67
N PRO A 229 9.91 7.76 4.60
CA PRO A 229 9.60 7.53 6.02
C PRO A 229 8.19 6.99 6.24
N ALA A 230 7.22 7.45 5.44
CA ALA A 230 5.86 6.94 5.45
C ALA A 230 5.80 5.43 5.11
N ILE A 231 6.61 4.96 4.16
CA ILE A 231 6.64 3.54 3.79
C ILE A 231 7.44 2.72 4.81
N GLN A 232 8.55 3.25 5.32
CA GLN A 232 9.34 2.58 6.37
C GLN A 232 8.48 2.27 7.60
N ARG A 233 7.62 3.21 8.00
CA ARG A 233 6.67 3.02 9.11
C ARG A 233 5.79 1.78 8.94
N LEU A 234 5.33 1.49 7.72
CA LEU A 234 4.51 0.29 7.46
C LEU A 234 5.32 -0.98 7.65
N VAL A 235 6.57 -0.99 7.16
CA VAL A 235 7.50 -2.11 7.34
C VAL A 235 7.78 -2.33 8.83
N ASP A 236 8.00 -1.25 9.59
CA ASP A 236 8.23 -1.31 11.04
C ASP A 236 7.00 -1.82 11.81
N LEU A 237 5.80 -1.61 11.28
CA LEU A 237 4.53 -2.17 11.78
C LEU A 237 4.31 -3.64 11.39
N GLY A 238 5.23 -4.25 10.65
CA GLY A 238 5.16 -5.65 10.22
C GLY A 238 4.40 -5.86 8.91
N ALA A 239 4.16 -4.80 8.13
CA ALA A 239 3.66 -4.96 6.76
C ALA A 239 4.75 -5.54 5.85
N VAL A 240 4.37 -6.43 4.94
CA VAL A 240 5.26 -6.92 3.89
C VAL A 240 4.80 -6.33 2.56
N LEU A 241 5.69 -5.56 1.94
CA LEU A 241 5.40 -4.92 0.66
C LEU A 241 5.48 -5.96 -0.46
N VAL A 242 4.43 -6.10 -1.25
CA VAL A 242 4.36 -7.10 -2.34
C VAL A 242 4.89 -6.57 -3.68
N GLY A 243 5.13 -5.26 -3.76
CA GLY A 243 5.52 -4.59 -5.00
C GLY A 243 4.92 -3.19 -5.13
N THR A 244 5.28 -2.53 -6.24
CA THR A 244 4.71 -1.24 -6.60
C THR A 244 3.64 -1.39 -7.68
N TYR A 245 2.55 -0.64 -7.53
CA TYR A 245 1.46 -0.64 -8.50
C TYR A 245 1.47 0.60 -9.39
N LYS A 246 0.98 0.39 -10.61
CA LYS A 246 0.99 1.37 -11.71
C LYS A 246 0.33 2.66 -11.31
N LEU A 247 0.70 3.72 -12.01
CA LEU A 247 0.12 5.05 -11.96
C LEU A 247 0.04 5.63 -13.37
N ALA A 248 -0.78 6.68 -13.57
CA ALA A 248 -0.57 7.56 -14.72
C ALA A 248 0.72 8.33 -14.47
N GLN A 249 1.43 8.67 -15.54
CA GLN A 249 2.72 9.34 -15.46
C GLN A 249 2.63 10.51 -14.47
N PHE A 250 3.42 10.49 -13.40
CA PHE A 250 3.50 11.49 -12.33
C PHE A 250 2.17 11.96 -11.72
N GLY A 251 1.08 11.18 -11.82
CA GLY A 251 -0.23 11.65 -11.38
C GLY A 251 -1.09 12.35 -12.44
N SER A 252 -0.77 12.22 -13.74
CA SER A 252 -1.58 12.80 -14.83
C SER A 252 -3.01 12.25 -14.91
N GLY A 253 -3.93 12.96 -15.56
CA GLY A 253 -5.27 12.45 -15.87
C GLY A 253 -5.33 11.41 -16.99
N ALA A 254 -4.19 10.93 -17.51
CA ALA A 254 -4.15 10.01 -18.64
C ALA A 254 -4.61 8.58 -18.25
N SER A 255 -5.29 7.91 -19.19
CA SER A 255 -5.67 6.50 -19.07
C SER A 255 -5.08 5.69 -20.22
N PRO A 256 -4.55 4.48 -19.95
CA PRO A 256 -4.18 3.54 -21.01
C PRO A 256 -5.42 3.12 -21.81
N GLY A 257 -5.29 3.03 -23.13
CA GLY A 257 -6.37 2.60 -24.04
C GLY A 257 -6.36 1.10 -24.27
N ASP A 258 -7.30 0.37 -23.66
CA ASP A 258 -7.49 -1.07 -23.88
C ASP A 258 -8.95 -1.55 -23.78
N GLY A 259 -9.92 -0.63 -23.63
CA GLY A 259 -11.37 -0.93 -23.60
C GLY A 259 -11.91 -1.58 -22.31
N TYR A 260 -11.08 -1.96 -21.33
CA TYR A 260 -11.54 -2.60 -20.10
C TYR A 260 -12.17 -1.61 -19.10
N LEU A 261 -12.90 -2.13 -18.11
CA LEU A 261 -13.31 -1.35 -16.95
C LEU A 261 -12.08 -0.76 -16.25
N THR A 262 -12.26 0.43 -15.69
CA THR A 262 -11.21 1.14 -14.94
C THR A 262 -11.70 1.52 -13.56
N CYS A 263 -10.80 1.60 -12.60
CA CYS A 263 -11.05 2.20 -11.29
C CYS A 263 -11.10 3.75 -11.35
N ALA A 264 -11.74 4.31 -12.39
CA ALA A 264 -11.88 5.74 -12.78
C ALA A 264 -10.64 6.49 -13.33
N SER A 265 -10.76 7.15 -14.50
CA SER A 265 -9.71 7.82 -15.32
C SER A 265 -8.80 8.91 -14.69
N SER A 266 -8.85 9.28 -13.41
CA SER A 266 -7.86 10.22 -12.84
C SER A 266 -6.71 9.45 -12.15
N PRO A 267 -5.48 9.95 -12.20
CA PRO A 267 -4.22 9.21 -12.37
C PRO A 267 -4.19 7.74 -12.01
N SER A 268 -3.83 6.91 -12.99
CA SER A 268 -3.92 5.44 -13.08
C SER A 268 -3.06 4.64 -12.13
N GLY A 269 -3.12 4.97 -10.83
CA GLY A 269 -2.70 4.16 -9.69
C GLY A 269 -3.70 4.30 -8.57
N ARG A 270 -4.68 3.40 -8.58
CA ARG A 270 -6.08 3.67 -8.23
C ARG A 270 -6.65 2.71 -7.19
N GLY A 271 -5.85 2.14 -6.29
CA GLY A 271 -6.34 1.08 -5.39
C GLY A 271 -6.88 -0.16 -6.12
N CYS A 272 -6.78 -0.24 -7.46
CA CYS A 272 -7.18 -1.38 -8.28
C CYS A 272 -6.60 -2.70 -7.80
N PRO A 273 -5.30 -2.77 -7.41
CA PRO A 273 -4.76 -4.02 -6.88
C PRO A 273 -5.61 -4.60 -5.74
N LEU A 274 -6.18 -3.73 -4.89
CA LEU A 274 -6.94 -4.15 -3.73
C LEU A 274 -8.31 -4.73 -4.11
N ALA A 275 -8.94 -4.19 -5.15
CA ALA A 275 -10.20 -4.71 -5.69
C ALA A 275 -9.97 -5.96 -6.56
N ALA A 276 -8.84 -6.01 -7.28
CA ALA A 276 -8.47 -7.07 -8.20
C ALA A 276 -8.00 -8.35 -7.49
N TYR A 277 -7.29 -8.20 -6.36
CA TYR A 277 -6.59 -9.30 -5.71
C TYR A 277 -7.08 -9.53 -4.27
N ASN A 278 -7.75 -10.66 -4.07
CA ASN A 278 -8.23 -11.09 -2.75
C ASN A 278 -7.09 -11.32 -1.74
N TRP A 279 -5.89 -11.63 -2.22
CA TRP A 279 -4.71 -11.85 -1.41
C TRP A 279 -4.05 -10.56 -0.94
N LEU A 280 -4.44 -9.38 -1.42
CA LEU A 280 -3.85 -8.11 -0.99
C LEU A 280 -4.65 -7.50 0.16
N ASP A 281 -4.03 -7.12 1.29
CA ASP A 281 -4.78 -6.65 2.47
C ASP A 281 -5.03 -5.13 2.49
N ALA A 282 -4.08 -4.35 1.98
CA ALA A 282 -4.21 -2.90 1.85
C ALA A 282 -3.38 -2.38 0.67
N ALA A 283 -3.69 -1.17 0.22
CA ALA A 283 -2.87 -0.47 -0.76
C ALA A 283 -2.63 0.98 -0.32
N ILE A 284 -1.41 1.46 -0.49
CA ILE A 284 -1.02 2.84 -0.19
C ILE A 284 -1.05 3.65 -1.47
N GLY A 285 -1.65 4.84 -1.41
CA GLY A 285 -1.69 5.76 -2.54
C GLY A 285 -1.49 7.20 -2.13
N SER A 286 -1.74 8.10 -3.07
CA SER A 286 -1.64 9.54 -2.89
C SER A 286 -2.84 10.25 -3.51
N ASP A 287 -3.24 11.38 -2.95
CA ASP A 287 -4.33 12.24 -3.43
C ASP A 287 -3.90 13.71 -3.55
N SER A 288 -3.65 14.17 -4.79
CA SER A 288 -3.43 15.58 -5.14
C SER A 288 -4.73 16.34 -5.44
N GLY A 289 -5.79 15.58 -5.75
CA GLY A 289 -7.04 16.10 -6.28
C GLY A 289 -8.17 15.16 -5.93
N VAL A 290 -8.26 14.01 -6.59
CA VAL A 290 -9.26 12.96 -6.28
C VAL A 290 -8.69 11.53 -6.34
N SER A 291 -7.37 11.39 -6.35
CA SER A 291 -6.66 10.16 -6.72
C SER A 291 -6.74 9.02 -5.70
N MET A 292 -7.32 9.26 -4.51
CA MET A 292 -7.72 8.22 -3.56
C MET A 292 -9.24 8.05 -3.53
N ARG A 293 -9.97 9.15 -3.37
CA ARG A 293 -11.43 9.12 -3.14
C ARG A 293 -12.23 8.62 -4.35
N ARG A 294 -11.88 9.07 -5.55
CA ARG A 294 -12.58 8.66 -6.77
C ARG A 294 -12.32 7.19 -7.10
N PRO A 295 -11.09 6.66 -7.03
CA PRO A 295 -10.87 5.24 -7.21
C PRO A 295 -11.51 4.34 -6.16
N ALA A 296 -11.58 4.79 -4.90
CA ALA A 296 -12.30 4.09 -3.85
C ALA A 296 -13.79 3.93 -4.20
N ALA A 297 -14.42 5.04 -4.63
CA ALA A 297 -15.82 5.05 -5.05
C ALA A 297 -16.10 4.12 -6.25
N VAL A 298 -15.21 4.08 -7.25
CA VAL A 298 -15.39 3.22 -8.43
C VAL A 298 -15.08 1.75 -8.16
N SER A 299 -14.10 1.47 -7.29
CA SER A 299 -13.68 0.09 -6.99
C SER A 299 -14.47 -0.56 -5.86
N GLY A 300 -15.39 0.17 -5.23
CA GLY A 300 -16.14 -0.32 -4.07
C GLY A 300 -15.26 -0.58 -2.84
N THR A 301 -14.22 0.22 -2.64
CA THR A 301 -13.30 0.11 -1.50
C THR A 301 -13.40 1.34 -0.60
N TYR A 302 -12.87 1.23 0.62
CA TYR A 302 -12.62 2.37 1.50
C TYR A 302 -11.28 2.97 1.12
N GLY A 303 -11.22 4.29 0.95
CA GLY A 303 -9.98 5.02 0.68
C GLY A 303 -10.08 6.44 1.18
N ASN A 304 -9.01 6.93 1.82
CA ASN A 304 -9.05 8.23 2.49
C ASN A 304 -8.01 9.21 1.95
N ARG A 305 -8.45 10.48 1.89
CA ARG A 305 -7.59 11.66 1.83
C ARG A 305 -7.61 12.27 3.25
N PRO A 306 -6.62 11.99 4.11
CA PRO A 306 -6.62 12.56 5.46
C PRO A 306 -6.33 14.07 5.40
N SER A 307 -6.38 14.73 6.56
CA SER A 307 -5.97 16.13 6.69
C SER A 307 -4.58 16.36 6.09
N GLN A 308 -4.40 17.49 5.40
CA GLN A 308 -3.11 17.85 4.83
C GLN A 308 -2.04 17.92 5.94
N GLY A 309 -0.91 17.27 5.70
CA GLY A 309 0.18 17.15 6.66
C GLY A 309 0.06 16.04 7.70
N MET A 310 -0.98 15.19 7.64
CA MET A 310 -1.10 14.01 8.50
C MET A 310 0.07 13.02 8.37
N ILE A 311 0.75 13.00 7.23
CA ILE A 311 1.95 12.19 7.02
C ILE A 311 2.86 12.84 5.99
N THR A 312 4.17 12.70 6.19
CA THR A 312 5.22 13.24 5.33
C THR A 312 5.20 12.59 3.95
N LEU A 313 5.54 13.39 2.95
CA LEU A 313 5.75 13.00 1.56
C LEU A 313 7.23 13.01 1.17
N GLU A 314 8.14 13.03 2.14
CA GLU A 314 9.56 12.80 1.89
C GLU A 314 9.79 11.44 1.21
N GLY A 315 10.66 11.41 0.20
CA GLY A 315 10.88 10.21 -0.63
C GLY A 315 9.69 9.90 -1.54
N THR A 316 8.95 10.92 -1.98
CA THR A 316 7.87 10.74 -2.95
C THR A 316 8.00 11.68 -4.14
N ILE A 317 7.56 11.21 -5.31
CA ILE A 317 7.38 12.06 -6.49
C ILE A 317 6.07 12.85 -6.29
N ALA A 318 6.19 14.05 -5.73
CA ALA A 318 5.06 14.91 -5.47
C ALA A 318 4.67 15.76 -6.70
N GLN A 319 3.37 15.88 -6.93
CA GLN A 319 2.79 16.78 -7.92
C GLN A 319 2.60 18.19 -7.34
N ASN A 320 2.19 18.29 -6.07
CA ASN A 320 2.01 19.54 -5.35
C ASN A 320 2.38 19.35 -3.87
N TRP A 321 3.55 19.85 -3.47
CA TRP A 321 4.08 19.63 -2.10
C TRP A 321 3.12 20.09 -1.01
N ALA A 322 2.37 21.17 -1.26
CA ALA A 322 1.51 21.76 -0.26
C ALA A 322 0.17 21.03 -0.11
N MET A 323 -0.26 20.26 -1.11
CA MET A 323 -1.64 19.73 -1.19
C MET A 323 -1.72 18.21 -1.29
N ASP A 324 -0.67 17.58 -1.81
CA ASP A 324 -0.58 16.13 -1.89
C ASP A 324 -0.66 15.52 -0.50
N ILE A 325 -1.24 14.32 -0.42
CA ILE A 325 -1.31 13.58 0.83
C ILE A 325 -1.35 12.07 0.55
N ALA A 326 -0.76 11.28 1.45
CA ALA A 326 -0.77 9.83 1.34
C ALA A 326 -1.98 9.22 2.06
N GLY A 327 -2.59 8.24 1.41
CA GLY A 327 -3.84 7.60 1.83
C GLY A 327 -3.74 6.07 1.81
N VAL A 328 -4.65 5.41 2.53
CA VAL A 328 -4.75 3.94 2.55
C VAL A 328 -6.07 3.49 1.96
N PHE A 329 -6.01 2.46 1.12
CA PHE A 329 -7.17 1.71 0.66
C PHE A 329 -7.35 0.43 1.49
N SER A 330 -8.61 0.07 1.75
CA SER A 330 -9.01 -1.16 2.43
C SER A 330 -10.37 -1.65 1.89
N ARG A 331 -10.63 -2.97 1.99
CA ARG A 331 -11.95 -3.56 1.69
C ARG A 331 -12.89 -3.62 2.88
N ASP A 332 -12.35 -3.42 4.08
CA ASP A 332 -13.08 -3.48 5.34
C ASP A 332 -12.90 -2.16 6.12
N PRO A 333 -13.99 -1.56 6.64
CA PRO A 333 -13.93 -0.26 7.30
C PRO A 333 -13.22 -0.30 8.66
N VAL A 334 -13.27 -1.44 9.35
CA VAL A 334 -12.60 -1.62 10.66
C VAL A 334 -11.09 -1.72 10.43
N GLU A 335 -10.68 -2.53 9.46
CA GLU A 335 -9.28 -2.67 9.07
C GLU A 335 -8.73 -1.38 8.45
N TRP A 336 -9.53 -0.66 7.67
CA TRP A 336 -9.20 0.68 7.17
C TRP A 336 -8.86 1.62 8.32
N SER A 337 -9.75 1.73 9.31
CA SER A 337 -9.58 2.63 10.45
C SER A 337 -8.34 2.25 11.28
N LYS A 338 -8.12 0.96 11.54
CA LYS A 338 -6.93 0.47 12.26
C LYS A 338 -5.64 0.78 11.50
N SER A 339 -5.60 0.49 10.20
CA SER A 339 -4.42 0.75 9.37
C SER A 339 -4.12 2.24 9.29
N ALA A 340 -5.13 3.09 9.08
CA ALA A 340 -4.97 4.55 9.08
C ALA A 340 -4.41 5.06 10.41
N LYS A 341 -5.01 4.67 11.55
CA LYS A 341 -4.58 5.10 12.89
C LYS A 341 -3.17 4.63 13.25
N ALA A 342 -2.77 3.43 12.83
CA ALA A 342 -1.43 2.92 13.10
C ALA A 342 -0.37 3.63 12.24
N TRP A 343 -0.73 3.95 10.98
CA TRP A 343 0.19 4.50 10.00
C TRP A 343 0.44 6.00 10.19
N TYR A 344 -0.62 6.77 10.47
CA TYR A 344 -0.51 8.20 10.76
C TYR A 344 0.02 8.41 12.17
N ALA A 345 1.27 8.86 12.27
CA ALA A 345 1.97 9.06 13.54
C ALA A 345 2.46 10.52 13.65
N PRO A 346 2.36 11.16 14.83
CA PRO A 346 2.76 12.56 15.02
C PRO A 346 4.18 12.89 14.57
N GLU A 347 5.13 11.98 14.79
CA GLU A 347 6.53 12.11 14.38
C GLU A 347 6.73 12.10 12.85
N LEU A 348 5.71 11.69 12.09
CA LEU A 348 5.70 11.70 10.64
C LEU A 348 4.84 12.82 10.05
N HIS A 349 4.28 13.72 10.85
CA HIS A 349 3.50 14.84 10.31
C HIS A 349 4.37 15.74 9.42
N GLN A 350 3.79 16.22 8.31
CA GLN A 350 4.46 17.17 7.42
C GLN A 350 4.58 18.53 8.11
N GLN A 351 5.71 19.18 7.90
CA GLN A 351 5.96 20.52 8.46
C GLN A 351 5.02 21.58 7.88
N GLU A 352 4.62 22.54 8.73
CA GLU A 352 3.79 23.69 8.34
C GLU A 352 4.43 24.55 7.25
N SER A 353 5.77 24.59 7.20
CA SER A 353 6.54 25.28 6.16
C SER A 353 6.29 24.74 4.76
N ILE A 354 5.85 23.49 4.64
CA ILE A 354 5.56 22.80 3.38
C ILE A 354 4.06 22.89 3.07
N THR A 355 3.21 22.61 4.04
CA THR A 355 1.75 22.64 3.84
C THR A 355 1.19 24.06 3.80
N GLY A 356 1.83 25.04 4.44
CA GLY A 356 1.24 26.36 4.67
C GLY A 356 0.03 26.33 5.60
N LEU A 357 -0.16 25.25 6.37
CA LEU A 357 -1.25 25.06 7.32
C LEU A 357 -0.69 24.79 8.71
N SER A 358 -1.40 25.22 9.75
CA SER A 358 -1.09 24.88 11.13
C SER A 358 -1.08 23.37 11.35
N GLN A 359 -0.28 22.92 12.31
CA GLN A 359 -0.25 21.53 12.73
C GLN A 359 -1.65 21.08 13.13
N LEU A 360 -2.01 19.86 12.70
CA LEU A 360 -3.31 19.28 12.99
C LEU A 360 -3.50 19.16 14.52
N SER A 361 -4.53 19.84 15.02
CA SER A 361 -5.02 19.71 16.39
C SER A 361 -6.38 19.03 16.34
N VAL A 362 -6.50 17.87 16.99
CA VAL A 362 -7.76 17.11 17.09
C VAL A 362 -8.20 17.19 18.55
N PRO A 363 -9.43 17.64 18.86
CA PRO A 363 -9.92 17.60 20.22
C PRO A 363 -9.95 16.16 20.75
N ASP A 364 -9.62 15.96 22.03
CA ASP A 364 -9.69 14.64 22.67
C ASP A 364 -11.15 14.28 23.00
N THR A 365 -11.89 13.88 21.98
CA THR A 365 -13.34 13.69 22.00
C THR A 365 -13.74 12.52 21.11
N MET A 366 -14.82 11.85 21.49
CA MET A 366 -15.48 10.82 20.70
C MET A 366 -16.80 11.31 20.10
N ALA A 367 -17.09 12.62 20.20
CA ALA A 367 -18.33 13.17 19.68
C ALA A 367 -18.34 13.20 18.14
N PHE A 368 -19.48 12.83 17.59
CA PHE A 368 -19.73 12.88 16.15
C PHE A 368 -20.26 14.26 15.74
N PRO A 369 -20.11 14.64 14.46
CA PRO A 369 -20.79 15.79 13.89
C PRO A 369 -22.31 15.75 14.15
N THR A 370 -22.96 16.91 14.16
CA THR A 370 -24.41 17.03 14.48
C THR A 370 -25.27 17.20 13.22
N GLN A 371 -24.65 17.39 12.05
CA GLN A 371 -25.36 17.49 10.79
C GLN A 371 -24.64 16.80 9.64
N VAL A 372 -25.41 16.38 8.64
CA VAL A 372 -24.95 15.99 7.31
C VAL A 372 -25.27 17.14 6.37
N MET A 373 -24.26 17.76 5.80
CA MET A 373 -24.43 18.72 4.71
C MET A 373 -24.57 17.96 3.39
N TYR A 374 -25.71 18.15 2.73
CA TYR A 374 -26.06 17.55 1.45
C TYR A 374 -26.02 18.65 0.37
N PRO A 375 -24.93 18.78 -0.41
CA PRO A 375 -24.85 19.77 -1.46
C PRO A 375 -25.70 19.34 -2.66
N ASP A 376 -26.73 20.10 -2.98
CA ASP A 376 -27.71 19.73 -4.01
C ASP A 376 -27.08 19.59 -5.41
N GLU A 377 -25.95 20.26 -5.67
CA GLU A 377 -25.29 20.25 -6.97
C GLU A 377 -24.64 18.92 -7.34
N TYR A 378 -24.38 18.04 -6.36
CA TYR A 378 -23.87 16.70 -6.62
C TYR A 378 -24.99 15.68 -6.92
N PHE A 379 -26.26 16.08 -6.83
CA PHE A 379 -27.41 15.18 -6.88
C PHE A 379 -28.55 15.69 -7.79
N PRO A 380 -29.42 14.80 -8.31
CA PRO A 380 -29.35 13.36 -8.20
C PRO A 380 -28.18 12.77 -9.01
N MET A 381 -27.68 11.62 -8.56
CA MET A 381 -26.75 10.80 -9.32
C MET A 381 -27.38 10.39 -10.67
N ALA A 382 -26.57 10.36 -11.72
CA ALA A 382 -26.96 9.89 -13.05
C ALA A 382 -27.59 8.48 -13.05
N ASN A 383 -27.18 7.58 -12.15
CA ASN A 383 -27.85 6.30 -11.93
C ASN A 383 -28.89 6.42 -10.79
N PRO A 384 -30.21 6.33 -11.09
CA PRO A 384 -31.26 6.44 -10.08
C PRO A 384 -31.24 5.32 -9.02
N VAL A 385 -30.69 4.15 -9.34
CA VAL A 385 -30.54 3.06 -8.37
C VAL A 385 -29.46 3.42 -7.34
N ALA A 386 -28.35 3.99 -7.79
CA ALA A 386 -27.28 4.45 -6.91
C ALA A 386 -27.77 5.60 -6.02
N GLN A 387 -28.56 6.53 -6.57
CA GLN A 387 -29.19 7.60 -5.79
C GLN A 387 -29.99 7.05 -4.60
N LYS A 388 -30.86 6.04 -4.83
CA LYS A 388 -31.66 5.43 -3.75
C LYS A 388 -30.80 4.80 -2.65
N ILE A 389 -29.69 4.16 -3.02
CA ILE A 389 -28.74 3.57 -2.06
C ILE A 389 -28.08 4.68 -1.24
N PHE A 390 -27.65 5.74 -1.90
CA PHE A 390 -27.01 6.89 -1.27
C PHE A 390 -27.94 7.58 -0.27
N ASP A 391 -29.17 7.92 -0.69
CA ASP A 391 -30.16 8.57 0.19
C ASP A 391 -30.52 7.69 1.39
N SER A 392 -30.64 6.37 1.18
CA SER A 392 -30.84 5.42 2.29
C SER A 392 -29.66 5.42 3.26
N THR A 393 -28.44 5.51 2.75
CA THR A 393 -27.22 5.54 3.58
C THR A 393 -27.13 6.83 4.39
N VAL A 394 -27.36 8.00 3.76
CA VAL A 394 -27.40 9.30 4.44
C VAL A 394 -28.46 9.30 5.54
N THR A 395 -29.67 8.80 5.25
CA THR A 395 -30.76 8.69 6.22
C THR A 395 -30.37 7.80 7.41
N ARG A 396 -29.70 6.67 7.15
CA ARG A 396 -29.24 5.76 8.22
C ARG A 396 -28.15 6.39 9.08
N ILE A 397 -27.18 7.07 8.47
CA ILE A 397 -26.13 7.81 9.21
C ILE A 397 -26.79 8.86 10.10
N ALA A 398 -27.69 9.66 9.54
CA ALA A 398 -28.39 10.70 10.29
C ALA A 398 -29.17 10.12 11.48
N ASN A 399 -29.89 9.01 11.29
CA ASN A 399 -30.64 8.36 12.37
C ASN A 399 -29.74 7.73 13.44
N VAL A 400 -28.67 7.03 13.04
CA VAL A 400 -27.77 6.32 13.97
C VAL A 400 -27.02 7.31 14.86
N PHE A 401 -26.56 8.43 14.30
CA PHE A 401 -25.75 9.42 15.02
C PHE A 401 -26.55 10.64 15.48
N ASN A 402 -27.89 10.60 15.36
CA ASN A 402 -28.79 11.70 15.71
C ASN A 402 -28.38 13.04 15.06
N MET A 403 -28.07 12.99 13.76
CA MET A 403 -27.70 14.15 12.95
C MET A 403 -28.91 14.70 12.18
N THR A 404 -28.86 15.98 11.84
CA THR A 404 -29.80 16.60 10.90
C THR A 404 -29.25 16.57 9.47
N VAL A 405 -30.09 16.33 8.46
CA VAL A 405 -29.69 16.46 7.06
C VAL A 405 -30.02 17.87 6.57
N LYS A 406 -29.00 18.62 6.16
CA LYS A 406 -29.13 20.01 5.70
C LYS A 406 -28.77 20.09 4.21
N HIS A 407 -29.76 20.39 3.39
CA HIS A 407 -29.55 20.69 1.98
C HIS A 407 -28.86 22.05 1.83
N THR A 408 -27.83 22.10 0.99
CA THR A 408 -26.97 23.28 0.83
C THR A 408 -26.71 23.55 -0.64
N ASN A 409 -26.68 24.82 -1.03
CA ASN A 409 -26.15 25.25 -2.32
C ASN A 409 -24.68 25.63 -2.15
N PHE A 410 -23.81 24.63 -2.18
CA PHE A 410 -22.39 24.78 -1.89
C PHE A 410 -21.67 25.68 -2.90
N SER A 411 -22.05 25.59 -4.17
CA SER A 411 -21.50 26.43 -5.24
C SER A 411 -21.81 27.90 -5.00
N ALA A 412 -23.05 28.24 -4.64
CA ALA A 412 -23.39 29.62 -4.28
C ALA A 412 -22.64 30.08 -3.02
N THR A 413 -22.48 29.20 -2.02
CA THR A 413 -21.66 29.52 -0.84
C THR A 413 -20.22 29.87 -1.22
N MET A 414 -19.60 29.11 -2.10
CA MET A 414 -18.23 29.35 -2.56
C MET A 414 -18.12 30.59 -3.46
N LEU A 415 -19.04 30.77 -4.42
CA LEU A 415 -19.01 31.86 -5.40
C LEU A 415 -19.36 33.22 -4.79
N ASN A 416 -20.29 33.25 -3.84
CA ASN A 416 -20.67 34.48 -3.13
C ASN A 416 -19.78 34.75 -1.90
N GLY A 417 -18.92 33.79 -1.55
CA GLY A 417 -17.98 33.89 -0.44
C GLY A 417 -16.92 34.95 -0.72
N SER A 418 -16.80 35.93 0.18
CA SER A 418 -15.69 36.89 0.16
C SER A 418 -14.43 36.27 0.77
N ILE A 419 -13.86 35.25 0.11
CA ILE A 419 -12.65 34.55 0.57
C ILE A 419 -11.45 35.50 0.58
N TYR A 420 -11.31 36.28 -0.50
CA TYR A 420 -10.23 37.24 -0.66
C TYR A 420 -10.83 38.65 -0.80
N PRO A 421 -10.65 39.54 0.20
CA PRO A 421 -11.28 40.87 0.20
C PRO A 421 -10.98 41.73 -1.03
N ASN A 422 -9.85 41.49 -1.70
CA ASN A 422 -9.37 42.27 -2.83
C ASN A 422 -9.48 41.54 -4.18
N ALA A 423 -9.98 40.29 -4.21
CA ALA A 423 -10.15 39.56 -5.46
C ALA A 423 -11.50 39.89 -6.11
N LYS A 424 -11.49 40.06 -7.44
CA LYS A 424 -12.73 40.22 -8.21
C LYS A 424 -13.57 38.94 -8.20
N ASP A 425 -12.90 37.80 -8.27
CA ASP A 425 -13.49 36.46 -8.18
C ASP A 425 -12.62 35.63 -7.24
N SER A 426 -13.21 35.22 -6.11
CA SER A 426 -12.48 34.47 -5.07
C SER A 426 -12.15 33.04 -5.50
N VAL A 427 -13.04 32.40 -6.28
CA VAL A 427 -12.85 31.01 -6.72
C VAL A 427 -11.80 30.96 -7.83
N GLU A 428 -11.87 31.87 -8.79
CA GLU A 428 -10.85 31.99 -9.84
C GLU A 428 -9.47 32.26 -9.23
N HIS A 429 -9.38 33.19 -8.26
CA HIS A 429 -8.14 33.50 -7.56
C HIS A 429 -7.55 32.25 -6.87
N LEU A 430 -8.36 31.51 -6.11
CA LEU A 430 -7.94 30.26 -5.48
C LEU A 430 -7.45 29.24 -6.52
N MET A 431 -8.18 29.07 -7.63
CA MET A 431 -7.81 28.12 -8.69
C MET A 431 -6.48 28.48 -9.35
N LEU A 432 -6.21 29.78 -9.56
CA LEU A 432 -4.92 30.26 -10.08
C LEU A 432 -3.78 30.05 -9.08
N SER A 433 -4.01 30.26 -7.78
CA SER A 433 -3.02 29.98 -6.74
C SER A 433 -2.72 28.47 -6.64
N VAL A 434 -3.75 27.61 -6.72
CA VAL A 434 -3.58 26.15 -6.79
C VAL A 434 -2.81 25.70 -8.03
N ALA A 435 -3.12 26.29 -9.20
CA ALA A 435 -2.39 26.02 -10.44
C ALA A 435 -0.92 26.45 -10.33
N THR A 436 -0.65 27.62 -9.75
CA THR A 436 0.71 28.12 -9.51
C THR A 436 1.50 27.19 -8.61
N MET A 437 0.89 26.73 -7.50
CA MET A 437 1.54 25.77 -6.60
C MET A 437 1.88 24.45 -7.31
N THR A 438 0.92 23.92 -8.08
CA THR A 438 1.08 22.64 -8.79
C THR A 438 2.14 22.73 -9.89
N LEU A 439 2.08 23.77 -10.73
CA LEU A 439 3.04 23.97 -11.81
C LEU A 439 4.46 24.22 -11.27
N TRP A 440 4.61 24.97 -10.19
CA TRP A 440 5.92 25.20 -9.57
C TRP A 440 6.48 23.91 -8.94
N SER A 441 5.72 23.24 -8.08
CA SER A 441 6.18 22.00 -7.42
C SER A 441 6.54 20.92 -8.43
N SER A 442 5.67 20.64 -9.40
CA SER A 442 5.94 19.62 -10.42
C SER A 442 7.12 19.99 -11.33
N HIS A 443 7.32 21.29 -11.60
CA HIS A 443 8.47 21.73 -12.38
C HIS A 443 9.79 21.44 -11.66
N VAL A 444 9.90 21.87 -10.41
CA VAL A 444 11.13 21.68 -9.60
C VAL A 444 11.36 20.21 -9.28
N ALA A 445 10.31 19.46 -8.93
CA ALA A 445 10.43 18.07 -8.53
C ALA A 445 10.70 17.12 -9.71
N VAL A 446 10.16 17.41 -10.90
CA VAL A 446 10.15 16.47 -12.03
C VAL A 446 10.59 17.11 -13.34
N ALA A 447 9.95 18.19 -13.78
CA ALA A 447 10.13 18.69 -15.15
C ALA A 447 11.56 19.16 -15.42
N GLU A 448 12.12 20.02 -14.57
CA GLU A 448 13.48 20.56 -14.74
C GLU A 448 14.55 19.45 -14.72
N PRO A 449 14.60 18.55 -13.70
CA PRO A 449 15.55 17.44 -13.70
C PRO A 449 15.40 16.55 -14.93
N LEU A 450 14.16 16.21 -15.31
CA LEU A 450 13.89 15.31 -16.43
C LEU A 450 14.28 15.93 -17.77
N ILE A 451 13.82 17.15 -18.05
CA ILE A 451 14.12 17.85 -19.31
C ILE A 451 15.63 18.03 -19.46
N SER A 452 16.31 18.46 -18.40
CA SER A 452 17.76 18.74 -18.43
C SER A 452 18.58 17.47 -18.67
N ALA A 453 18.35 16.42 -17.88
CA ALA A 453 19.07 15.16 -18.01
C ALA A 453 18.77 14.46 -19.34
N TRP A 454 17.51 14.50 -19.78
CA TRP A 454 17.10 13.92 -21.06
C TRP A 454 17.73 14.65 -22.25
N ALA A 455 17.71 15.99 -22.24
CA ALA A 455 18.35 16.80 -23.28
C ALA A 455 19.85 16.51 -23.38
N SER A 456 20.54 16.38 -22.24
CA SER A 456 21.96 16.01 -22.18
C SER A 456 22.22 14.64 -22.81
N ARG A 457 21.39 13.64 -22.51
CA ARG A 457 21.53 12.27 -23.02
C ARG A 457 21.11 12.10 -24.49
N TYR A 458 20.14 12.90 -24.95
CA TYR A 458 19.46 12.71 -26.23
C TYR A 458 19.50 13.95 -27.14
N GLN A 459 20.66 14.63 -27.22
CA GLN A 459 20.94 15.69 -28.20
C GLN A 459 19.92 16.85 -28.18
N GLY A 460 19.57 17.34 -26.99
CA GLY A 460 18.65 18.47 -26.82
C GLY A 460 17.16 18.13 -27.00
N ARG A 461 16.81 16.85 -27.17
CA ARG A 461 15.39 16.45 -27.32
C ARG A 461 14.61 16.67 -26.03
N PHE A 462 13.31 16.95 -26.18
CA PHE A 462 12.37 16.97 -25.08
C PHE A 462 11.96 15.53 -24.70
N PRO A 463 11.82 15.19 -23.40
CA PRO A 463 11.49 13.84 -22.94
C PRO A 463 10.11 13.36 -23.44
N PRO A 464 9.92 12.03 -23.59
CA PRO A 464 8.60 11.46 -23.84
C PRO A 464 7.77 11.52 -22.56
N VAL A 465 6.73 12.34 -22.58
CA VAL A 465 5.78 12.52 -21.49
C VAL A 465 4.36 12.66 -22.03
N ASP A 466 3.39 12.36 -21.16
CA ASP A 466 1.96 12.45 -21.46
C ASP A 466 1.58 13.84 -22.02
N PRO A 467 0.56 13.94 -22.89
CA PRO A 467 0.14 15.20 -23.48
C PRO A 467 -0.16 16.31 -22.46
N GLN A 468 -0.71 15.94 -21.30
CA GLN A 468 -0.96 16.88 -20.21
C GLN A 468 0.35 17.54 -19.75
N TRP A 469 1.34 16.76 -19.34
CA TRP A 469 2.62 17.29 -18.86
C TRP A 469 3.37 18.05 -19.94
N ARG A 470 3.33 17.57 -21.18
CA ARG A 470 3.92 18.30 -22.31
C ARG A 470 3.33 19.70 -22.41
N ARG A 471 2.00 19.85 -22.35
CA ARG A 471 1.34 21.16 -22.39
C ARG A 471 1.71 22.00 -21.17
N GLU A 472 1.64 21.43 -19.97
CA GLU A 472 1.91 22.15 -18.73
C GLU A 472 3.34 22.69 -18.66
N TRP A 473 4.33 21.86 -19.01
CA TRP A 473 5.75 22.20 -18.89
C TRP A 473 6.29 23.07 -20.02
N THR A 474 5.62 23.10 -21.19
CA THR A 474 6.08 23.90 -22.35
C THR A 474 5.26 25.15 -22.59
N THR A 475 3.94 25.08 -22.39
CA THR A 475 3.01 26.14 -22.80
C THR A 475 2.46 26.91 -21.60
N MET A 476 2.25 26.24 -20.46
CA MET A 476 1.65 26.88 -19.28
C MET A 476 2.69 27.35 -18.25
N PHE A 477 3.87 26.74 -18.25
CA PHE A 477 4.94 27.14 -17.35
C PHE A 477 5.71 28.34 -17.92
N ASN A 478 5.66 29.46 -17.20
CA ASN A 478 6.48 30.64 -17.48
C ASN A 478 7.21 31.05 -16.21
N ALA A 479 8.54 30.95 -16.19
CA ALA A 479 9.36 31.25 -15.02
C ALA A 479 9.23 32.70 -14.53
N SER A 480 8.79 33.65 -15.37
CA SER A 480 8.56 35.03 -14.94
C SER A 480 7.34 35.17 -14.02
N THR A 481 6.37 34.25 -14.11
CA THR A 481 5.12 34.29 -13.32
C THR A 481 4.98 33.11 -12.37
N ILE A 482 5.50 31.93 -12.73
CA ILE A 482 5.50 30.70 -11.95
C ILE A 482 6.92 30.51 -11.39
N ASN A 483 7.12 30.99 -10.16
CA ASN A 483 8.41 31.00 -9.48
C ASN A 483 8.23 30.88 -7.96
N GLN A 484 9.33 30.70 -7.23
CA GLN A 484 9.31 30.56 -5.77
C GLN A 484 8.54 31.70 -5.05
N PRO A 485 8.71 33.00 -5.40
CA PRO A 485 7.89 34.06 -4.82
C PRO A 485 6.40 33.90 -5.08
N ALA A 486 6.00 33.50 -6.29
CA ALA A 486 4.58 33.25 -6.63
C ALA A 486 4.02 32.04 -5.88
N TYR A 487 4.81 30.97 -5.74
CA TYR A 487 4.47 29.82 -4.91
C TYR A 487 4.23 30.22 -3.45
N ASN A 488 5.14 31.01 -2.88
CA ASN A 488 5.02 31.49 -1.49
C ASN A 488 3.79 32.39 -1.26
N ARG A 489 3.40 33.20 -2.26
CA ARG A 489 2.13 33.95 -2.20
C ARG A 489 0.93 33.02 -2.28
N SER A 490 0.96 32.08 -3.22
CA SER A 490 -0.13 31.10 -3.41
C SER A 490 -0.36 30.22 -2.17
N LEU A 491 0.70 29.89 -1.42
CA LEU A 491 0.60 29.22 -0.12
C LEU A 491 -0.19 30.04 0.90
N LYS A 492 0.02 31.37 0.95
CA LYS A 492 -0.73 32.27 1.83
C LYS A 492 -2.18 32.38 1.38
N ASP A 493 -2.41 32.49 0.06
CA ASP A 493 -3.77 32.52 -0.49
C ASP A 493 -4.51 31.23 -0.15
N LYS A 494 -3.84 30.07 -0.24
CA LYS A 494 -4.38 28.78 0.19
C LYS A 494 -4.77 28.82 1.67
N ARG A 495 -3.89 29.33 2.54
CA ARG A 495 -4.19 29.45 3.98
C ARG A 495 -5.43 30.29 4.22
N THR A 496 -5.53 31.47 3.58
CA THR A 496 -6.73 32.34 3.68
C THR A 496 -8.00 31.62 3.24
N ALA A 497 -7.95 30.83 2.15
CA ALA A 497 -9.11 30.03 1.74
C ALA A 497 -9.48 28.94 2.73
N VAL A 498 -8.51 28.26 3.33
CA VAL A 498 -8.77 27.23 4.35
C VAL A 498 -9.38 27.87 5.59
N ASP A 499 -8.81 28.97 6.10
CA ASP A 499 -9.34 29.70 7.25
C ASP A 499 -10.78 30.17 7.00
N TRP A 500 -11.06 30.68 5.80
CA TRP A 500 -12.42 31.05 5.41
C TRP A 500 -13.35 29.83 5.37
N PHE A 501 -12.90 28.71 4.81
CA PHE A 501 -13.71 27.50 4.67
C PHE A 501 -14.05 26.87 6.01
N GLU A 502 -13.08 26.74 6.91
CA GLU A 502 -13.27 26.26 8.28
C GLU A 502 -14.17 27.22 9.07
N LYS A 503 -14.06 28.52 8.84
CA LYS A 503 -14.89 29.51 9.53
C LYS A 503 -16.32 29.61 9.01
N ASN A 504 -16.59 29.39 7.72
CA ASN A 504 -17.88 29.72 7.10
C ASN A 504 -18.64 28.50 6.53
N VAL A 505 -17.96 27.35 6.38
CA VAL A 505 -18.54 26.17 5.74
C VAL A 505 -18.43 24.95 6.65
N LEU A 506 -17.22 24.59 7.09
CA LEU A 506 -17.00 23.44 7.97
C LEU A 506 -16.50 23.89 9.34
N HIS A 507 -17.42 24.33 10.19
CA HIS A 507 -17.12 24.86 11.50
C HIS A 507 -16.55 23.79 12.43
N GLU A 508 -15.39 24.06 13.02
CA GLU A 508 -14.94 23.32 14.19
C GLU A 508 -15.77 23.70 15.43
N THR A 509 -15.88 22.77 16.36
CA THR A 509 -16.48 23.01 17.68
C THR A 509 -15.53 22.54 18.76
N SER A 510 -15.77 22.92 20.02
CA SER A 510 -15.01 22.37 21.15
C SER A 510 -15.14 20.84 21.30
N LEU A 511 -16.15 20.24 20.64
CA LEU A 511 -16.47 18.82 20.74
C LEU A 511 -16.09 18.02 19.49
N SER A 512 -15.76 18.63 18.36
CA SER A 512 -15.43 17.91 17.12
C SER A 512 -14.67 18.80 16.14
N CYS A 513 -13.78 18.20 15.35
CA CYS A 513 -13.06 18.89 14.27
C CYS A 513 -13.99 19.46 13.19
N SER A 514 -15.24 19.00 13.12
CA SER A 514 -16.28 19.63 12.33
C SER A 514 -17.66 19.34 12.92
N ASP A 515 -18.55 20.33 12.92
CA ASP A 515 -19.96 20.16 13.25
C ASP A 515 -20.72 19.37 12.17
N SER A 516 -20.11 19.15 10.99
CA SER A 516 -20.79 18.65 9.80
C SER A 516 -20.04 17.53 9.07
N LEU A 517 -20.79 16.59 8.51
CA LEU A 517 -20.32 15.66 7.47
C LEU A 517 -20.79 16.16 6.09
N VAL A 518 -19.88 16.58 5.21
CA VAL A 518 -20.24 16.86 3.82
C VAL A 518 -20.27 15.58 3.01
N VAL A 519 -21.38 15.31 2.35
CA VAL A 519 -21.50 14.17 1.43
C VAL A 519 -21.43 14.64 -0.02
N CYS A 520 -20.77 13.87 -0.88
CA CYS A 520 -20.58 14.23 -2.28
C CYS A 520 -20.35 12.97 -3.13
N ASP A 521 -20.76 13.03 -4.39
CA ASP A 521 -20.43 12.00 -5.39
C ASP A 521 -19.10 12.34 -6.07
N HIS A 522 -18.02 11.67 -5.65
CA HIS A 522 -16.71 11.75 -6.29
C HIS A 522 -16.47 10.65 -7.33
N GLY A 523 -17.46 9.80 -7.61
CA GLY A 523 -17.33 8.66 -8.50
C GLY A 523 -17.76 8.97 -9.93
N THR A 524 -18.70 8.17 -10.39
CA THR A 524 -19.29 8.18 -11.74
C THR A 524 -20.81 8.23 -11.65
N SER A 525 -21.34 8.71 -10.53
CA SER A 525 -22.78 8.74 -10.25
C SER A 525 -23.44 7.38 -10.38
N GLY A 526 -22.74 6.34 -9.92
CA GLY A 526 -23.19 4.95 -9.98
C GLY A 526 -23.12 4.29 -11.35
N LEU A 527 -22.43 4.89 -12.32
CA LEU A 527 -22.22 4.31 -13.65
C LEU A 527 -20.87 3.58 -13.74
N PRO A 528 -20.73 2.50 -14.51
CA PRO A 528 -19.43 1.91 -14.76
C PRO A 528 -18.45 2.90 -15.41
N SER A 529 -17.17 2.81 -15.07
CA SER A 529 -16.09 3.59 -15.70
C SER A 529 -15.26 2.68 -16.59
N PHE A 530 -15.07 3.07 -17.85
CA PHE A 530 -14.25 2.34 -18.82
C PHE A 530 -12.99 3.14 -19.17
N ARG A 531 -11.91 2.43 -19.51
CA ARG A 531 -10.64 3.02 -19.96
C ARG A 531 -10.81 3.78 -21.27
N GLU A 532 -11.69 3.28 -22.14
CA GLU A 532 -12.22 3.97 -23.32
C GLU A 532 -13.75 3.86 -23.33
N LYS A 533 -14.44 4.93 -23.73
CA LYS A 533 -15.86 4.84 -24.13
C LYS A 533 -15.88 4.73 -25.65
N ILE A 534 -16.34 3.59 -26.17
CA ILE A 534 -16.66 3.42 -27.60
C ILE A 534 -17.93 4.22 -27.91
#